data_AF-A0A533I007-F1
#
_entry.id   AF-A0A533I007-F1
#
_cell.length_a   1.000
_cell.length_b   1.000
_cell.length_c   1.000
_cell.angle_alpha   90.00
_cell.angle_beta   90.00
_cell.angle_gamma   90.00
#
_symmetry.space_group_name_H-M   'P 1'
#
loop_
_entity.id
_entity.type
_entity.pdbx_description
1 polymer ?
#
loop_
_entity_poly.entity_id
_entity_poly.type
_entity_poly.pdbx_seq_one_letter_code
_entity_poly.pdbx_strand_id
1 'polypeptide(L)' 'MIKRVVKIIDKDGYGLDYEINKFIEAANENEYIIDIKFLEVERRKLSPTEYQGAYTSLGVDRVIHVAYLFIGEV' A
#
# COMPACT_ATOMS: atom_id res chain seq x y z
N MET A 1 -1.61 -4.70 -23.47
CA MET A 1 -1.87 -3.24 -23.49
C MET A 1 -2.35 -2.84 -22.11
N ILE A 2 -2.02 -1.65 -21.60
CA ILE A 2 -2.55 -1.21 -20.29
C ILE A 2 -4.01 -0.79 -20.48
N LYS A 3 -4.91 -1.44 -19.75
CA LYS A 3 -6.34 -1.11 -19.71
C LYS A 3 -6.62 0.00 -18.70
N ARG A 4 -6.11 -0.13 -17.47
CA ARG A 4 -6.35 0.83 -16.38
C ARG A 4 -5.23 0.82 -15.34
N VAL A 5 -5.19 1.86 -14.51
CA VAL A 5 -4.30 1.95 -13.34
C VAL A 5 -5.13 2.06 -12.07
N VAL A 6 -4.81 1.27 -11.06
CA VAL A 6 -5.51 1.24 -9.77
C VAL A 6 -4.58 1.72 -8.67
N LYS A 7 -5.04 2.66 -7.86
CA LYS A 7 -4.34 3.13 -6.66
C LYS A 7 -4.81 2.33 -5.44
N ILE A 8 -3.89 1.66 -4.78
CA ILE A 8 -4.10 0.95 -3.51
C ILE A 8 -3.37 1.71 -2.39
N ILE A 9 -4.07 1.90 -1.27
CA ILE A 9 -3.56 2.51 -0.05
C ILE A 9 -3.83 1.54 1.11
N ASP A 10 -2.98 1.54 2.12
CA ASP A 10 -3.21 0.79 3.36
C ASP A 10 -4.28 1.50 4.18
N LYS A 11 -5.50 0.95 4.20
CA LYS A 11 -6.64 1.54 4.91
C LYS A 11 -6.76 1.00 6.33
N ASP A 12 -6.58 -0.31 6.46
CA ASP A 12 -6.88 -1.05 7.69
C ASP A 12 -5.64 -1.24 8.57
N GLY A 13 -4.47 -0.80 8.11
CA GLY A 13 -3.20 -0.88 8.85
C GLY A 13 -2.55 -2.26 8.81
N TYR A 14 -3.04 -3.14 7.92
CA TYR A 14 -2.51 -4.49 7.71
C TYR A 14 -1.39 -4.54 6.67
N GLY A 15 -1.12 -3.43 5.97
CA GLY A 15 -0.08 -3.34 4.94
C GLY A 15 -0.62 -3.37 3.52
N LEU A 16 0.17 -2.84 2.57
CA LEU A 16 -0.19 -2.79 1.15
C LEU A 16 -0.27 -4.18 0.50
N ASP A 17 0.51 -5.14 0.99
CA ASP A 17 0.47 -6.53 0.54
C ASP A 17 -0.90 -7.16 0.78
N TYR A 18 -1.48 -6.93 1.96
CA TYR A 18 -2.83 -7.39 2.29
C TYR A 18 -3.87 -6.78 1.33
N GLU A 19 -3.83 -5.46 1.12
CA GLU A 19 -4.78 -4.76 0.24
C GLU A 19 -4.62 -5.15 -1.24
N ILE A 20 -3.39 -5.41 -1.69
CA ILE A 20 -3.12 -5.90 -3.05
C ILE A 20 -3.70 -7.30 -3.22
N ASN A 21 -3.51 -8.21 -2.26
CA ASN A 21 -4.06 -9.57 -2.34
C ASN A 21 -5.59 -9.54 -2.40
N LYS A 22 -6.23 -8.73 -1.56
CA LYS A 22 -7.68 -8.52 -1.59
C LYS A 22 -8.17 -7.98 -2.94
N PHE A 23 -7.40 -7.10 -3.57
CA PHE A 23 -7.71 -6.62 -4.92
C PHE A 23 -7.61 -7.74 -5.96
N ILE A 24 -6.57 -8.57 -5.90
CA ILE A 24 -6.36 -9.71 -6.81
C ILE A 24 -7.51 -10.72 -6.67
N GLU A 25 -7.91 -11.06 -5.45
CA GLU A 25 -9.02 -11.99 -5.20
C GLU A 25 -10.36 -11.48 -5.74
N ALA A 26 -10.54 -10.15 -5.85
CA ALA A 26 -11.73 -9.53 -6.40
C ALA A 26 -11.64 -9.19 -7.90
N ALA A 27 -10.48 -9.42 -8.53
CA ALA A 27 -10.27 -9.08 -9.94
C ALA A 27 -11.01 -10.05 -10.88
N ASN A 28 -11.35 -9.54 -12.07
CA ASN A 28 -12.03 -10.32 -13.11
C ASN A 28 -11.02 -11.29 -13.77
N GLU A 29 -11.47 -12.48 -14.20
CA GLU A 29 -10.65 -13.52 -14.83
C GLU A 29 -9.91 -13.03 -16.11
N ASN A 30 -10.40 -11.98 -16.77
CA ASN A 30 -9.79 -11.43 -17.99
C ASN A 30 -8.79 -10.29 -17.73
N GLU A 31 -8.59 -9.88 -16.48
CA GLU A 31 -7.64 -8.83 -16.11
C GLU A 31 -6.40 -9.41 -15.43
N TYR A 32 -5.23 -8.84 -15.72
CA TYR A 32 -3.98 -9.23 -15.07
C TYR A 32 -3.15 -8.01 -14.69
N ILE A 33 -2.31 -8.14 -13.67
CA ILE A 33 -1.38 -7.09 -13.27
C ILE A 33 -0.16 -7.15 -14.19
N ILE A 34 0.08 -6.08 -14.94
CA ILE A 34 1.26 -5.90 -15.80
C ILE A 34 2.46 -5.45 -14.96
N ASP A 35 2.26 -4.49 -14.05
CA ASP A 35 3.31 -3.88 -13.24
C ASP A 35 2.73 -3.33 -11.93
N ILE A 36 3.59 -3.20 -10.92
CA ILE A 36 3.26 -2.57 -9.64
C ILE A 36 4.34 -1.55 -9.29
N LYS A 37 3.92 -0.31 -9.02
CA LYS A 37 4.82 0.76 -8.57
C LYS A 37 4.44 1.21 -7.17
N PHE A 38 5.41 1.17 -6.26
CA PHE A 38 5.27 1.70 -4.91
C PHE A 38 5.84 3.12 -4.85
N LEU A 39 5.09 4.03 -4.24
CA LEU A 39 5.49 5.40 -4.01
C LEU A 39 5.38 5.73 -2.53
N GLU A 40 6.45 6.24 -1.95
CA GLU A 40 6.42 6.89 -0.65
C GLU A 40 5.75 8.26 -0.79
N VAL A 41 4.64 8.46 -0.05
CA VAL A 41 3.83 9.69 -0.12
C VAL A 41 4.11 10.60 1.07
N GLU A 42 4.36 10.02 2.24
CA GLU A 42 4.67 10.78 3.44
C GLU A 42 5.61 9.97 4.33
N ARG A 43 6.62 10.64 4.89
CA ARG A 43 7.45 10.11 5.95
C ARG A 43 7.31 11.00 7.17
N ARG A 44 6.78 10.43 8.25
CA ARG A 44 6.59 11.13 9.50
C ARG A 44 7.48 10.52 10.57
N LYS A 45 8.36 11.35 11.11
CA LYS A 45 9.08 11.04 12.35
C LYS A 45 8.15 11.31 13.51
N LEU A 46 7.58 10.26 14.08
CA LEU A 46 6.79 10.39 15.29
C LEU A 46 7.74 10.66 16.46
N SER A 47 7.44 11.72 17.21
CA SER A 47 8.14 11.98 18.45
C SER A 47 7.74 10.91 19.49
N PRO A 48 8.66 10.49 20.39
CA PRO A 48 8.34 9.48 21.40
C PRO A 48 7.12 9.79 22.27
N THR A 49 6.72 11.07 22.36
CA THR A 49 5.59 11.57 23.15
C THR A 49 4.22 11.36 22.52
N GLU A 50 4.13 11.06 21.22
CA GLU A 50 2.87 10.84 20.50
C GLU A 50 2.41 9.37 20.53
N TYR A 51 3.16 8.48 21.19
CA TYR A 51 2.92 7.04 21.22
C TYR A 51 2.57 6.54 22.63
N GLN A 52 1.28 6.55 23.00
CA GLN A 52 0.79 5.83 24.18
C GLN A 52 0.66 4.33 23.85
N GLY A 53 1.77 3.60 23.86
CA GLY A 53 1.77 2.14 23.66
C GLY A 53 3.16 1.52 23.64
N ALA A 54 3.59 0.95 24.77
CA ALA A 54 4.58 -0.10 25.03
C ALA A 54 5.91 -0.23 24.24
N TYR A 55 6.27 0.69 23.34
CA TYR A 55 7.56 0.67 22.61
C TYR A 55 8.25 2.03 22.68
N THR A 56 8.60 2.42 23.91
CA THR A 56 9.55 3.51 24.16
C THR A 56 10.94 3.10 23.66
N SER A 57 11.45 3.71 22.59
CA SER A 57 12.85 4.20 22.49
C SER A 57 13.35 4.58 21.09
N LEU A 58 12.62 4.28 20.01
CA LEU A 58 13.05 4.66 18.67
C LEU A 58 11.92 5.43 18.02
N GLY A 59 12.16 6.69 17.66
CA GLY A 59 11.22 7.41 16.79
C GLY A 59 10.93 6.53 15.59
N VAL A 60 9.71 5.99 15.51
CA VAL A 60 9.35 5.07 14.44
C VAL A 60 9.12 5.94 13.22
N ASP A 61 10.00 5.80 12.22
CA ASP A 61 9.76 6.37 10.89
C ASP A 61 8.50 5.68 10.34
N ARG A 62 7.34 6.34 10.43
CA ARG A 62 6.16 5.90 9.71
C ARG A 62 6.27 6.41 8.28
N VAL A 63 6.40 5.48 7.36
CA VAL A 63 6.42 5.76 5.93
C VAL A 63 5.10 5.30 5.32
N ILE A 64 4.30 6.26 4.86
CA ILE A 64 3.05 6.00 4.15
C ILE A 64 3.41 5.74 2.70
N HIS A 65 3.11 4.53 2.25
CA HIS A 65 3.29 4.12 0.86
C HIS A 65 1.93 4.01 0.16
N VAL A 66 1.96 4.18 -1.16
CA VAL A 66 0.84 3.92 -2.07
C VAL A 66 1.34 2.96 -3.13
N ALA A 67 0.52 1.98 -3.50
CA ALA A 67 0.78 1.11 -4.64
C ALA A 67 -0.08 1.51 -5.84
N TYR A 68 0.53 1.57 -7.02
CA TYR A 68 -0.15 1.74 -8.29
C TYR A 68 -0.03 0.43 -9.07
N LEU A 69 -1.16 -0.24 -9.32
CA LEU A 69 -1.23 -1.45 -10.12
C LEU A 69 -1.64 -1.10 -11.54
N PHE A 70 -0.82 -1.49 -12.50
CA PHE A 70 -1.09 -1.33 -13.92
C PHE A 70 -1.77 -2.60 -14.42
N ILE A 71 -3.03 -2.50 -14.81
CA ILE A 71 -3.87 -3.63 -15.17
C ILE A 71 -3.94 -3.75 -16.69
N GLY A 72 -3.64 -4.95 -17.19
CA GLY A 72 -3.84 -5.38 -18.56
C GLY A 72 -5.11 -6.20 -18.73
N GLU A 73 -5.44 -6.45 -19.98
CA GLU A 73 -6.52 -7.33 -20.40
C GLU A 73 -6.00 -8.21 -21.53
N VAL A 74 -6.55 -9.43 -21.60
CA VAL A 74 -6.20 -10.46 -22.60
C VAL A 74 -6.78 -10.10 -23.95
#